data_AF-A0A7C9CN79-F1
#
_entry.id   AF-A0A7C9CN79-F1
#
_cell.length_a   1.000
_cell.length_b   1.000
_cell.length_c   1.000
_cell.angle_alpha   90.00
_cell.angle_beta   90.00
_cell.angle_gamma   90.00
#
_symmetry.space_group_name_H-M   'P 1'
#
loop_
_entity.id
_entity.type
_entity.pdbx_description
1 polymer ?
#
loop_
_entity_poly.entity_id
_entity_poly.type
_entity_poly.pdbx_seq_one_letter_code
_entity_poly.pdbx_strand_id
1 'polypeptide(L)'
;MAARNRTILFRKYRDALKTVRSPTSDGVRADRTSSQKGIELAAASLLHPNAPRSYAPLSTEDPATSSNGALALGLPPEWVDLSEDVASNVRRACSKMAELTKAHAKALMPSFGDGKEDQQRIETLTHEIADLIRRSEKKLQKLSAAGALE
;
A
#
# COMPACT_ATOMS: atom_id res chain seq x y z
N MET A 1 10.30 -24.39 -37.49
CA MET A 1 9.65 -23.20 -36.89
C MET A 1 10.71 -22.13 -36.64
N ALA A 2 10.68 -21.01 -37.37
CA ALA A 2 11.65 -19.92 -37.19
C ALA A 2 11.14 -18.93 -36.14
N ALA A 3 11.86 -18.76 -35.04
CA ALA A 3 11.56 -17.74 -34.03
C ALA A 3 12.00 -16.36 -34.54
N ARG A 4 11.04 -15.45 -34.73
CA ARG A 4 11.33 -14.07 -35.18
C ARG A 4 12.05 -13.31 -34.06
N ASN A 5 13.11 -12.57 -34.39
CA ASN A 5 13.87 -11.76 -33.43
C ASN A 5 13.01 -10.62 -32.87
N ARG A 6 12.80 -10.58 -31.53
CA ARG A 6 11.91 -9.63 -30.83
C ARG A 6 12.64 -8.43 -30.19
N THR A 7 13.92 -8.27 -30.45
CA THR A 7 14.77 -7.26 -29.78
C THR A 7 14.28 -5.84 -29.99
N ILE A 8 13.75 -5.52 -31.19
CA ILE A 8 13.22 -4.19 -31.51
C ILE A 8 12.02 -3.85 -30.63
N LEU A 9 11.14 -4.81 -30.37
CA LEU A 9 9.97 -4.63 -29.52
C LEU A 9 10.38 -4.32 -28.07
N PHE A 10 11.35 -5.07 -27.55
CA PHE A 10 11.88 -4.88 -26.20
C PHE A 10 12.52 -3.49 -26.01
N ARG A 11 13.30 -3.02 -27.00
CA ARG A 11 13.91 -1.67 -26.95
C ARG A 11 12.85 -0.57 -26.90
N LYS A 12 11.79 -0.68 -27.70
CA LYS A 12 10.67 0.27 -27.70
C LYS A 12 10.00 0.37 -26.34
N TYR A 13 9.64 -0.77 -25.73
CA TYR A 13 9.03 -0.80 -24.39
C TYR A 13 9.95 -0.23 -23.32
N ARG A 14 11.24 -0.59 -23.35
CA ARG A 14 12.24 -0.07 -22.41
C ARG A 14 12.37 1.45 -22.49
N ASP A 15 12.42 2.00 -23.71
CA ASP A 15 12.65 3.44 -23.90
C ASP A 15 11.39 4.27 -23.56
N ALA A 16 10.18 3.71 -23.74
CA ALA A 16 8.93 4.34 -23.30
C ALA A 16 8.84 4.50 -21.77
N LEU A 17 9.49 3.63 -20.98
CA LEU A 17 9.51 3.74 -19.51
C LEU A 17 10.51 4.79 -19.01
N LYS A 18 11.46 5.23 -19.84
CA LYS A 18 12.45 6.25 -19.45
C LYS A 18 11.88 7.66 -19.45
N THR A 19 10.85 7.94 -20.23
CA THR A 19 10.21 9.26 -20.27
C THR A 19 9.26 9.49 -19.10
N VAL A 20 8.75 8.43 -18.48
CA VAL A 20 7.85 8.48 -17.31
C VAL A 20 8.65 8.62 -16.02
N ARG A 21 9.88 8.12 -15.97
CA ARG A 21 10.76 8.29 -14.82
C ARG A 21 11.41 9.68 -14.91
N SER A 22 10.74 10.66 -14.31
CA SER A 22 11.39 11.90 -13.86
C SER A 22 12.74 11.55 -13.25
N PRO A 23 13.82 12.32 -13.51
CA PRO A 23 15.10 12.07 -12.86
C PRO A 23 14.90 12.27 -11.35
N THR A 24 14.58 11.20 -10.64
CA THR A 24 14.85 11.06 -9.21
C THR A 24 16.36 11.08 -9.13
N SER A 25 16.87 12.27 -8.85
CA SER A 25 18.25 12.58 -8.53
C SER A 25 18.74 11.63 -7.45
N ASP A 26 19.41 10.56 -7.87
CA ASP A 26 20.29 9.80 -6.99
C ASP A 26 21.73 10.26 -7.26
N GLY A 27 22.35 10.79 -6.20
CA GLY A 27 23.81 10.85 -6.09
C GLY A 27 24.48 12.17 -6.46
N VAL A 28 24.14 13.27 -5.78
CA VAL A 28 25.09 14.37 -5.59
C VAL A 28 25.52 14.41 -4.13
N ARG A 29 26.68 13.81 -3.85
CA ARG A 29 27.57 14.30 -2.79
C ARG A 29 28.06 15.67 -3.26
N ALA A 30 27.51 16.73 -2.68
CA ALA A 30 28.12 18.05 -2.78
C ALA A 30 28.05 18.73 -1.42
N ASP A 31 29.21 19.27 -1.11
CA ASP A 31 29.59 20.02 0.06
C ASP A 31 28.72 21.26 0.28
N ARG A 32 28.77 21.74 1.51
CA ARG A 32 28.04 22.88 2.06
C ARG A 32 28.20 24.14 1.21
N THR A 33 27.12 24.88 0.97
CA THR A 33 27.09 26.34 1.16
C THR A 33 25.64 26.86 1.14
N SER A 34 25.41 27.85 1.98
CA SER A 34 24.18 28.60 2.21
C SER A 34 23.52 29.13 0.94
N SER A 35 22.19 29.06 0.86
CA SER A 35 21.29 30.20 0.56
C SER A 35 19.91 29.71 0.10
N GLN A 36 18.92 29.84 1.00
CA GLN A 36 17.57 30.37 0.75
C GLN A 36 16.96 30.26 -0.67
N LYS A 37 15.83 29.54 -0.77
CA LYS A 37 14.57 29.85 -1.52
C LYS A 37 13.77 28.53 -1.64
N GLY A 38 12.61 28.35 -1.00
CA GLY A 38 11.38 29.11 -1.22
C GLY A 38 10.71 28.62 -2.51
N ILE A 39 9.87 27.57 -2.43
CA ILE A 39 9.10 27.08 -3.59
C ILE A 39 7.95 28.07 -3.82
N GLU A 40 8.16 29.02 -4.74
CA GLU A 40 7.13 29.95 -5.21
C GLU A 40 6.21 29.24 -6.21
N LEU A 41 4.91 29.22 -5.89
CA LEU A 41 3.85 28.85 -6.81
C LEU A 41 3.56 30.05 -7.72
N ALA A 42 4.27 30.15 -8.84
CA ALA A 42 3.95 31.10 -9.90
C ALA A 42 3.01 30.43 -10.91
N ALA A 43 1.75 30.83 -10.90
CA ALA A 43 0.80 30.58 -11.97
C ALA A 43 1.27 31.29 -13.25
N ALA A 44 2.13 30.63 -14.03
CA ALA A 44 2.49 31.08 -15.37
C ALA A 44 1.42 30.63 -16.36
N SER A 45 0.29 31.33 -16.34
CA SER A 45 -0.44 31.55 -17.58
C SER A 45 0.29 32.65 -18.35
N LEU A 46 0.31 32.56 -19.67
CA LEU A 46 0.28 33.65 -20.68
C LEU A 46 1.14 33.32 -21.93
N LEU A 47 0.43 32.87 -22.96
CA LEU A 47 0.52 33.32 -24.36
C LEU A 47 1.77 32.94 -25.18
N HIS A 48 1.75 31.74 -25.77
CA HIS A 48 2.38 31.50 -27.08
C HIS A 48 1.29 31.55 -28.17
N PRO A 49 1.31 32.47 -29.14
CA PRO A 49 0.22 32.63 -30.11
C PRO A 49 0.20 31.61 -31.27
N ASN A 50 1.11 30.64 -31.34
CA ASN A 50 1.24 29.79 -32.53
C ASN A 50 1.74 28.37 -32.23
N ALA A 51 0.95 27.59 -31.50
CA ALA A 51 1.06 26.13 -31.52
C ALA A 51 -0.35 25.53 -31.65
N PRO A 52 -0.61 24.58 -32.57
CA PRO A 52 -1.85 23.81 -32.56
C PRO A 52 -1.82 22.92 -31.32
N ARG A 53 -2.29 23.48 -30.21
CA ARG A 53 -2.47 22.83 -28.91
C ARG A 53 -3.67 21.90 -29.06
N SER A 54 -3.44 20.73 -29.66
CA SER A 54 -4.38 19.61 -29.66
C SER A 54 -4.38 18.97 -28.27
N TYR A 55 -4.94 19.70 -27.31
CA TYR A 55 -5.50 19.10 -26.11
C TYR A 55 -6.98 19.36 -26.22
N ALA A 56 -7.75 18.29 -26.45
CA ALA A 56 -9.19 18.34 -26.33
C ALA A 56 -9.49 18.76 -24.89
N PRO A 57 -10.14 19.92 -24.66
CA PRO A 57 -10.67 20.23 -23.34
C PRO A 57 -11.65 19.10 -23.02
N LEU A 58 -11.39 18.36 -21.94
CA LEU A 58 -12.35 17.38 -21.43
C LEU A 58 -13.59 18.19 -21.06
N SER A 59 -14.65 18.03 -21.85
CA SER A 59 -15.97 18.60 -21.57
C SER A 59 -16.34 18.32 -20.13
N THR A 60 -16.55 19.38 -19.37
CA THR A 60 -17.01 19.36 -17.98
C THR A 60 -18.53 19.31 -17.87
N GLU A 61 -19.19 18.87 -18.94
CA GLU A 61 -20.63 18.83 -19.04
C GLU A 61 -21.07 17.44 -19.48
N ASP A 62 -21.32 16.57 -18.50
CA ASP A 62 -22.31 15.52 -18.67
C ASP A 62 -23.35 15.64 -17.53
N PRO A 63 -24.62 15.98 -17.85
CA PRO A 63 -25.67 16.15 -16.85
C PRO A 63 -26.12 14.79 -16.31
N ALA A 64 -25.99 14.63 -15.00
CA ALA A 64 -26.78 13.70 -14.18
C ALA A 64 -26.94 12.26 -14.72
N THR A 65 -26.03 11.38 -14.33
CA THR A 65 -26.40 9.96 -14.10
C THR A 65 -25.64 9.41 -12.91
N SER A 66 -26.45 9.03 -11.91
CA SER A 66 -26.20 8.07 -10.83
C SER A 66 -25.17 8.43 -9.75
N SER A 67 -25.73 8.78 -8.60
CA SER A 67 -25.10 8.86 -7.28
C SER A 67 -24.19 7.66 -6.99
N ASN A 68 -22.89 7.93 -6.74
CA ASN A 68 -22.06 7.38 -5.66
C ASN A 68 -20.53 7.51 -5.88
N GLY A 69 -20.08 8.12 -6.99
CA GLY A 69 -18.63 8.10 -7.33
C GLY A 69 -17.81 9.37 -7.08
N ALA A 70 -18.41 10.52 -6.73
CA ALA A 70 -17.79 11.82 -7.04
C ALA A 70 -17.29 12.69 -5.86
N LEU A 71 -17.20 12.20 -4.62
CA LEU A 71 -16.75 13.03 -3.47
C LEU A 71 -15.45 12.57 -2.78
N ALA A 72 -14.75 11.55 -3.28
CA ALA A 72 -13.59 10.97 -2.59
C ALA A 72 -12.20 11.46 -3.10
N LEU A 73 -12.08 12.62 -3.75
CA LEU A 73 -10.80 13.10 -4.30
C LEU A 73 -9.77 13.58 -3.25
N GLY A 74 -9.99 13.33 -1.96
CA GLY A 74 -9.08 13.71 -0.87
C GLY A 74 -8.92 12.68 0.26
N LEU A 75 -9.68 11.57 0.23
CA LEU A 75 -9.52 10.48 1.19
C LEU A 75 -8.69 9.37 0.53
N PRO A 76 -7.77 8.73 1.27
CA PRO A 76 -7.08 7.56 0.74
C PRO A 76 -8.11 6.49 0.36
N PRO A 77 -7.85 5.68 -0.66
CA PRO A 77 -8.75 4.59 -1.03
C PRO A 77 -9.05 3.69 0.18
N GLU A 78 -10.28 3.20 0.29
CA GLU A 78 -10.72 2.30 1.38
C GLU A 78 -9.80 1.08 1.60
N TRP A 79 -9.08 0.62 0.56
CA TRP A 79 -8.11 -0.47 0.70
C TRP A 79 -6.95 -0.11 1.64
N VAL A 80 -6.59 1.17 1.75
CA VAL A 80 -5.48 1.65 2.59
C VAL A 80 -5.82 1.42 4.06
N ASP A 81 -7.00 1.86 4.50
CA ASP A 81 -7.45 1.68 5.90
C ASP A 81 -7.56 0.20 6.27
N LEU A 82 -8.12 -0.62 5.36
CA LEU A 82 -8.20 -2.06 5.54
C LEU A 82 -6.83 -2.73 5.62
N SER A 83 -5.84 -2.23 4.87
CA SER A 83 -4.47 -2.74 4.91
C SER A 83 -3.77 -2.40 6.23
N GLU A 84 -3.98 -1.20 6.76
CA GLU A 84 -3.45 -0.79 8.06
C GLU A 84 -4.08 -1.61 9.20
N ASP A 85 -5.37 -1.86 9.11
CA ASP A 85 -6.12 -2.72 10.01
C ASP A 85 -5.64 -4.18 10.01
N VAL A 86 -5.33 -4.73 8.83
CA VAL A 86 -4.73 -6.07 8.73
C VAL A 86 -3.32 -6.07 9.31
N ALA A 87 -2.51 -5.05 9.01
CA ALA A 87 -1.16 -4.92 9.54
C ALA A 87 -1.15 -4.78 11.08
N SER A 88 -2.11 -4.07 11.67
CA SER A 88 -2.26 -3.95 13.13
C SER A 88 -2.64 -5.29 13.78
N ASN A 89 -3.57 -6.05 13.17
CA ASN A 89 -3.93 -7.39 13.63
C ASN A 89 -2.76 -8.36 13.57
N VAL A 90 -1.97 -8.33 12.49
CA VAL A 90 -0.77 -9.17 12.34
C VAL A 90 0.27 -8.82 13.41
N ARG A 91 0.57 -7.54 13.64
CA ARG A 91 1.49 -7.11 14.72
C ARG A 91 1.03 -7.59 16.09
N ARG A 92 -0.28 -7.51 16.37
CA ARG A 92 -0.88 -8.00 17.62
C ARG A 92 -0.75 -9.52 17.74
N ALA A 93 -0.99 -10.26 16.66
CA ALA A 93 -0.82 -11.70 16.62
C ALA A 93 0.64 -12.10 16.88
N CYS A 94 1.61 -11.42 16.26
CA CYS A 94 3.04 -11.64 16.52
C CYS A 94 3.41 -11.39 17.98
N SER A 95 2.88 -10.32 18.59
CA SER A 95 3.12 -10.01 20.01
C SER A 95 2.58 -11.10 20.93
N LYS A 96 1.34 -11.57 20.68
CA LYS A 96 0.75 -12.69 21.42
C LYS A 96 1.50 -14.00 21.19
N MET A 97 2.03 -14.24 20.00
CA MET A 97 2.88 -15.41 19.70
C MET A 97 4.12 -15.42 20.60
N ALA A 98 4.73 -14.25 20.84
CA ALA A 98 5.87 -14.14 21.75
C ALA A 98 5.49 -14.35 23.23
N GLU A 99 4.24 -14.07 23.62
CA GLU A 99 3.73 -14.44 24.94
C GLU A 99 3.45 -15.94 25.05
N LEU A 100 2.92 -16.54 23.98
CA LEU A 100 2.66 -17.97 23.89
C LEU A 100 3.96 -18.77 24.01
N THR A 101 5.04 -18.35 23.35
CA THR A 101 6.35 -19.01 23.47
C THR A 101 6.90 -18.92 24.90
N LYS A 102 6.71 -17.79 25.59
CA LYS A 102 7.08 -17.64 27.01
C LYS A 102 6.23 -18.54 27.91
N ALA A 103 4.93 -18.64 27.66
CA ALA A 103 4.04 -19.53 28.41
C ALA A 103 4.41 -21.00 28.22
N HIS A 104 4.75 -21.41 26.99
CA HIS A 104 5.26 -22.75 26.71
C HIS A 104 6.59 -23.02 27.42
N ALA A 105 7.54 -22.08 27.41
CA ALA A 105 8.80 -22.23 28.13
C ALA A 105 8.57 -22.38 29.65
N LYS A 106 7.64 -21.62 30.22
CA LYS A 106 7.27 -21.71 31.63
C LYS A 106 6.63 -23.05 31.98
N ALA A 107 5.69 -23.54 31.15
CA ALA A 107 5.02 -24.83 31.36
C ALA A 107 5.98 -26.04 31.34
N LEU A 108 7.12 -25.92 30.66
CA LEU A 108 8.15 -26.97 30.60
C LEU A 108 9.07 -26.98 31.84
N MET A 109 9.01 -25.96 32.70
CA MET A 109 9.89 -25.90 33.86
C MET A 109 9.36 -26.82 34.98
N PRO A 110 10.24 -27.61 35.66
CA PRO A 110 9.84 -28.33 36.85
C PRO A 110 9.37 -27.32 37.90
N SER A 111 8.06 -27.25 38.12
CA SER A 111 7.44 -26.38 39.10
C SER A 111 6.61 -27.21 40.07
N PHE A 112 6.50 -26.74 41.31
CA PHE A 112 5.78 -27.45 42.37
C PHE A 112 4.25 -27.24 42.32
N GLY A 113 3.76 -26.40 41.40
CA GLY A 113 2.33 -26.11 41.23
C GLY A 113 1.68 -26.98 40.15
N ASP A 114 0.35 -27.06 40.19
CA ASP A 114 -0.47 -27.71 39.17
C ASP A 114 -0.41 -26.85 37.88
N GLY A 115 0.28 -27.30 36.83
CA GLY A 115 0.54 -26.56 35.59
C GLY A 115 -0.70 -26.13 34.77
N LYS A 116 -1.90 -26.29 35.34
CA LYS A 116 -3.21 -25.94 34.76
C LYS A 116 -3.33 -24.46 34.42
N GLU A 117 -2.78 -23.55 35.22
CA GLU A 117 -2.86 -22.11 34.93
C GLU A 117 -2.09 -21.76 33.64
N ASP A 118 -0.89 -22.31 33.49
CA ASP A 118 -0.07 -22.09 32.29
C ASP A 118 -0.72 -22.76 31.07
N GLN A 119 -1.34 -23.93 31.23
CA GLN A 119 -2.10 -24.60 30.17
C GLN A 119 -3.33 -23.78 29.73
N GLN A 120 -4.13 -23.26 30.66
CA GLN A 120 -5.27 -22.39 30.35
C GLN A 120 -4.81 -21.11 29.64
N ARG A 121 -3.65 -20.57 30.05
CA ARG A 121 -3.06 -19.39 29.40
C ARG A 121 -2.62 -19.69 27.97
N ILE A 122 -1.98 -20.83 27.73
CA ILE A 122 -1.59 -21.31 26.39
C ILE A 122 -2.83 -21.45 25.50
N GLU A 123 -3.88 -22.09 26.00
CA GLU A 123 -5.14 -22.27 25.25
C GLU A 123 -5.78 -20.93 24.90
N THR A 124 -5.88 -20.02 25.86
CA THR A 124 -6.45 -18.68 25.64
C THR A 124 -5.66 -17.91 24.59
N LEU A 125 -4.33 -17.83 24.73
CA LEU A 125 -3.46 -17.13 23.77
C LEU A 125 -3.57 -17.73 22.36
N THR A 126 -3.68 -19.05 22.26
CA THR A 126 -3.81 -19.75 20.98
C THR A 126 -5.11 -19.38 20.27
N HIS A 127 -6.24 -19.38 20.99
CA HIS A 127 -7.54 -18.99 20.44
C HIS A 127 -7.53 -17.51 20.00
N GLU A 128 -6.97 -16.62 20.82
CA GLU A 128 -6.88 -15.19 20.49
C GLU A 128 -6.05 -14.93 19.22
N ILE A 129 -4.92 -15.65 19.05
CA ILE A 129 -4.09 -15.57 17.84
C ILE A 129 -4.88 -16.05 16.63
N ALA A 130 -5.54 -17.22 16.73
CA ALA A 130 -6.35 -17.77 15.65
C ALA A 130 -7.48 -16.81 15.24
N ASP A 131 -8.12 -16.15 16.21
CA ASP A 131 -9.16 -15.15 15.95
C ASP A 131 -8.62 -13.90 15.27
N LEU A 132 -7.42 -13.41 15.64
CA LEU A 132 -6.78 -12.29 14.93
C LEU A 132 -6.48 -12.63 13.47
N ILE A 133 -5.99 -13.85 13.20
CA ILE A 133 -5.72 -14.33 11.85
C ILE A 133 -7.02 -14.43 11.05
N ARG A 134 -8.05 -15.09 11.60
CA ARG A 134 -9.37 -15.22 10.95
C ARG A 134 -10.03 -13.87 10.66
N ARG A 135 -9.91 -12.89 11.58
CA ARG A 135 -10.40 -11.52 11.36
C ARG A 135 -9.67 -10.85 10.19
N SER A 136 -8.36 -11.02 10.12
CA SER A 136 -7.53 -10.48 9.05
C SER A 136 -7.89 -11.10 7.70
N GLU A 137 -8.07 -12.42 7.66
CA GLU A 137 -8.49 -13.16 6.48
C GLU A 137 -9.86 -12.67 5.97
N LYS A 138 -10.86 -12.56 6.85
CA LYS A 138 -12.19 -12.05 6.48
C LYS A 138 -12.13 -10.64 5.88
N LYS A 139 -11.24 -9.77 6.37
CA LYS A 139 -11.04 -8.42 5.80
C LYS A 139 -10.41 -8.50 4.40
N LEU A 140 -9.40 -9.35 4.22
CA LEU A 140 -8.77 -9.56 2.91
C LEU A 140 -9.73 -10.16 1.87
N GLN A 141 -10.61 -11.09 2.28
CA GLN A 141 -11.62 -11.67 1.39
C GLN A 141 -12.60 -10.60 0.86
N LYS A 142 -12.96 -9.60 1.67
CA LYS A 142 -13.80 -8.48 1.23
C LYS A 142 -13.14 -7.66 0.11
N LEU A 143 -11.83 -7.42 0.21
CA LEU A 143 -11.07 -6.72 -0.84
C LEU A 143 -11.01 -7.53 -2.14
N SER A 144 -10.79 -8.84 -2.04
CA SER A 144 -10.76 -9.74 -3.20
C SER A 144 -12.11 -9.75 -3.94
N ALA A 145 -13.22 -9.83 -3.20
CA ALA A 145 -14.56 -9.79 -3.78
C ALA A 145 -14.90 -8.42 -4.40
N ALA A 146 -14.44 -7.32 -3.82
CA ALA A 146 -14.64 -5.98 -4.35
C ALA A 146 -13.86 -5.71 -5.64
N GLY A 147 -12.66 -6.29 -5.79
CA GLY A 147 -11.84 -6.16 -7.00
C GLY A 147 -12.24 -7.05 -8.17
N ALA A 148 -13.15 -8.02 -7.97
CA ALA A 148 -13.60 -8.96 -9.00
C ALA A 148 -14.85 -8.48 -9.77
N LEU A 149 -15.38 -7.30 -9.45
CA LEU A 149 -16.60 -6.72 -10.02
C LEU A 149 -16.37 -5.57 -11.02
N GLU A 150 -15.10 -5.30 -11.39
CA GLU A 150 -14.72 -4.50 -12.56
C GLU A 150 -14.30 -5.39 -13.73
#